data_AF-A0A3D4JA01-F1
#
_entry.id   AF-A0A3D4JA01-F1
#
_cell.length_a   1.000
_cell.length_b   1.000
_cell.length_c   1.000
_cell.angle_alpha   90.00
_cell.angle_beta   90.00
_cell.angle_gamma   90.00
#
_symmetry.space_group_name_H-M   'P 1'
#
loop_
_entity.id
_entity.type
_entity.pdbx_description
1 polymer ?
#
loop_
_entity_poly.entity_id
_entity_poly.type
_entity_poly.pdbx_seq_one_letter_code
_entity_poly.pdbx_strand_id
1 'polypeptide(L)'
;MAYYLVKAKYHQNLLSELRNRLDSGEIKKMKPFGQALQYGLDNARLDEHDSSFAIWEEEDYCNPPLAQERAAVLDTYFTSLEVKRVKEGEGWKEIESLQKLWKSHSSIGGQHAI
;
A
#
# COMPACT_ATOMS: atom_id res chain seq x y z
N MET A 1 -8.40 4.54 -17.45
CA MET A 1 -8.16 4.84 -16.02
C MET A 1 -7.08 5.89 -15.87
N ALA A 2 -7.05 6.56 -14.72
CA ALA A 2 -5.87 7.29 -14.28
C ALA A 2 -5.05 6.39 -13.36
N TYR A 3 -3.73 6.50 -13.43
CA TYR A 3 -2.81 5.84 -12.52
C TYR A 3 -1.99 6.90 -11.80
N TYR A 4 -1.77 6.68 -10.51
CA TYR A 4 -0.99 7.58 -9.67
C TYR A 4 0.08 6.80 -8.93
N LEU A 5 1.32 7.29 -8.97
CA LEU A 5 2.31 6.92 -7.97
C LEU A 5 1.99 7.69 -6.70
N VAL A 6 1.60 6.95 -5.68
CA VAL A 6 1.22 7.46 -4.36
C VAL A 6 2.40 7.35 -3.43
N LYS A 7 2.69 8.41 -2.68
CA LYS A 7 3.62 8.40 -1.55
C LYS A 7 2.88 8.89 -0.32
N ALA A 8 2.89 8.12 0.77
CA ALA A 8 2.16 8.47 1.98
C ALA A 8 2.88 8.00 3.24
N LYS A 9 2.83 8.82 4.30
CA LYS A 9 3.41 8.49 5.59
C LYS A 9 2.45 7.61 6.39
N TYR A 10 2.87 6.42 6.79
CA TYR A 10 1.99 5.51 7.52
C TYR A 10 2.06 5.72 9.04
N HIS A 11 0.96 5.41 9.74
CA HIS A 11 0.94 5.31 11.20
C HIS A 11 1.54 3.97 11.65
N GLN A 12 2.75 3.99 12.22
CA GLN A 12 3.45 2.76 12.61
C GLN A 12 2.61 1.85 13.54
N ASN A 13 1.85 2.45 14.45
CA ASN A 13 0.99 1.75 15.40
C ASN A 13 -0.26 1.11 14.77
N LEU A 14 -0.61 1.46 13.52
CA LEU A 14 -1.78 0.92 12.80
C LEU A 14 -1.41 -0.04 11.66
N LEU A 15 -0.11 -0.22 11.35
CA LEU A 15 0.32 -1.10 10.27
C LEU A 15 -0.08 -2.57 10.48
N SER A 16 -0.02 -3.05 11.72
CA SER A 16 -0.42 -4.44 12.03
C SER A 16 -1.91 -4.66 11.78
N GLU A 17 -2.75 -3.68 12.15
CA GLU A 17 -4.18 -3.71 11.85
C GLU A 17 -4.43 -3.67 10.34
N LEU A 18 -3.76 -2.77 9.61
CA LEU A 18 -3.88 -2.69 8.15
C LEU A 18 -3.49 -4.03 7.49
N ARG A 19 -2.38 -4.64 7.91
CA ARG A 19 -1.94 -5.95 7.42
C ARG A 19 -3.00 -7.03 7.66
N ASN A 20 -3.59 -7.08 8.87
CA ASN A 20 -4.66 -8.03 9.18
C ASN A 20 -5.89 -7.85 8.29
N ARG A 21 -6.30 -6.60 8.00
CA ARG A 21 -7.42 -6.32 7.10
C ARG A 21 -7.12 -6.76 5.67
N LEU A 22 -5.90 -6.52 5.18
CA LEU A 22 -5.44 -7.01 3.88
C LEU A 22 -5.42 -8.55 3.84
N ASP A 23 -4.93 -9.22 4.89
CA ASP A 23 -4.87 -10.69 4.97
C ASP A 23 -6.25 -11.34 5.02
N SER A 24 -7.21 -10.70 5.70
CA SER A 24 -8.61 -11.17 5.74
C SER A 24 -9.35 -11.00 4.40
N GLY A 25 -8.78 -10.23 3.47
CA GLY A 25 -9.41 -9.84 2.20
C GLY A 25 -10.62 -8.91 2.36
N GLU A 26 -10.74 -8.22 3.50
CA GLU A 26 -11.79 -7.24 3.74
C GLU A 26 -11.71 -6.10 2.71
N ILE A 27 -10.52 -5.52 2.53
CA ILE A 27 -10.28 -4.41 1.60
C ILE A 27 -10.59 -4.84 0.16
N LYS A 28 -10.13 -6.03 -0.26
CA LYS A 28 -10.41 -6.59 -1.59
C LYS A 28 -11.90 -6.65 -1.96
N LYS A 29 -12.78 -6.81 -0.98
CA LYS A 29 -14.24 -6.92 -1.19
C LYS A 29 -14.92 -5.56 -1.36
N MET A 30 -14.27 -4.46 -0.99
CA MET A 30 -14.81 -3.11 -1.14
C MET A 30 -14.99 -2.74 -2.63
N LYS A 31 -16.04 -1.98 -2.95
CA LYS A 31 -16.36 -1.55 -4.31
C LYS A 31 -16.40 -0.02 -4.41
N PRO A 32 -15.97 0.56 -5.54
CA PRO A 32 -15.42 -0.09 -6.73
C PRO A 32 -13.91 -0.40 -6.65
N PHE A 33 -13.19 0.19 -5.69
CA PHE A 33 -11.72 0.28 -5.67
C PHE A 33 -10.98 -0.88 -5.00
N GLY A 34 -11.68 -1.72 -4.21
CA GLY A 34 -11.02 -2.61 -3.25
C GLY A 34 -9.99 -3.58 -3.84
N GLN A 35 -10.18 -4.02 -5.09
CA GLN A 35 -9.21 -4.88 -5.77
C GLN A 35 -7.90 -4.16 -6.12
N ALA A 36 -7.98 -2.95 -6.65
CA ALA A 36 -6.82 -2.13 -6.98
C ALA A 36 -6.07 -1.74 -5.69
N LEU A 37 -6.81 -1.25 -4.69
CA LEU A 37 -6.24 -0.83 -3.42
C LEU A 37 -5.54 -1.97 -2.67
N GLN A 38 -6.16 -3.16 -2.64
CA GLN A 38 -5.53 -4.35 -2.05
C GLN A 38 -4.20 -4.66 -2.75
N TYR A 39 -4.19 -4.68 -4.08
CA TYR A 39 -2.98 -4.96 -4.86
C TYR A 39 -1.89 -3.91 -4.63
N GLY A 40 -2.26 -2.63 -4.63
CA GLY A 40 -1.38 -1.51 -4.36
C GLY A 40 -0.71 -1.64 -2.99
N LEU A 41 -1.50 -1.83 -1.94
CA LEU A 41 -0.99 -1.93 -0.57
C LEU A 41 -0.20 -3.22 -0.31
N ASP A 42 -0.59 -4.36 -0.85
CA ASP A 42 0.19 -5.61 -0.73
C ASP A 42 1.57 -5.51 -1.38
N ASN A 43 1.70 -4.67 -2.40
CA ASN A 43 2.94 -4.43 -3.12
C ASN A 43 3.60 -3.08 -2.80
N ALA A 44 3.13 -2.38 -1.76
CA ALA A 44 3.74 -1.12 -1.37
C ALA A 44 5.23 -1.29 -1.02
N ARG A 45 6.02 -0.28 -1.36
CA ARG A 45 7.46 -0.19 -1.12
C ARG A 45 7.76 0.85 -0.05
N LEU A 46 8.88 0.70 0.64
CA LEU A 46 9.41 1.75 1.51
C LEU A 46 10.12 2.79 0.66
N ASP A 47 9.95 4.06 1.02
CA ASP A 47 10.80 5.12 0.49
C ASP A 47 12.25 4.92 0.97
N GLU A 48 13.21 5.11 0.05
CA GLU A 48 14.64 4.88 0.33
C GLU A 48 15.27 5.95 1.22
N HIS A 49 14.69 7.16 1.25
CA HIS A 49 15.19 8.29 2.01
C HIS A 49 14.50 8.43 3.37
N ASP A 50 13.23 8.05 3.47
CA ASP A 50 12.46 8.06 4.70
C ASP A 50 11.55 6.82 4.80
N SER A 51 12.04 5.80 5.52
CA SER A 51 11.31 4.55 5.73
C SER A 51 9.97 4.69 6.47
N SER A 52 9.57 5.88 6.93
CA SER A 52 8.21 6.12 7.43
C SER A 52 7.17 6.36 6.31
N PHE A 53 7.61 6.43 5.05
CA PHE A 53 6.75 6.54 3.88
C PHE A 53 6.64 5.22 3.12
N ALA A 54 5.41 4.94 2.67
CA ALA A 54 5.10 3.89 1.73
C ALA A 54 4.84 4.49 0.34
N ILE A 55 5.24 3.78 -0.70
CA ILE A 55 5.06 4.15 -2.11
C ILE A 55 4.40 2.99 -2.87
N TRP A 56 3.36 3.28 -3.65
CA TRP A 56 2.69 2.31 -4.52
C TRP A 56 2.06 2.99 -5.73
N GLU A 57 1.81 2.24 -6.80
CA GLU A 57 0.96 2.72 -7.89
C GLU A 57 -0.50 2.32 -7.63
N GLU A 58 -1.42 3.26 -7.81
CA GLU A 58 -2.86 3.07 -7.59
C GLU A 58 -3.64 3.39 -8.86
N GLU A 59 -4.60 2.51 -9.18
CA GLU A 59 -5.57 2.73 -10.24
C GLU A 59 -6.76 3.48 -9.66
N ASP A 60 -7.15 4.58 -10.30
CA ASP A 60 -8.21 5.44 -9.77
C ASP A 60 -9.17 5.96 -10.85
N TYR A 61 -10.41 6.14 -10.41
CA TYR A 61 -11.56 6.58 -11.20
C TYR A 61 -12.19 7.86 -10.62
N CYS A 62 -11.68 8.37 -9.50
CA CYS A 62 -12.23 9.51 -8.80
C CYS A 62 -11.71 10.87 -9.32
N ASN A 63 -12.47 11.93 -9.02
CA ASN A 63 -12.01 13.31 -9.06
C ASN A 63 -12.60 14.06 -7.85
N PRO A 64 -11.80 14.49 -6.85
CA PRO A 64 -10.33 14.44 -6.80
C PRO A 64 -9.78 13.00 -6.68
N PRO A 65 -8.50 12.77 -7.03
CA PRO A 65 -7.95 11.43 -7.03
C PRO A 65 -8.02 10.73 -5.67
N LEU A 66 -8.32 9.44 -5.68
CA LEU A 66 -8.37 8.55 -4.52
C LEU A 66 -9.45 8.90 -3.47
N ALA A 67 -10.48 9.66 -3.84
CA ALA A 67 -11.46 10.15 -2.86
C ALA A 67 -12.16 9.03 -2.07
N GLN A 68 -12.49 7.91 -2.73
CA GLN A 68 -13.21 6.80 -2.09
C GLN A 68 -12.27 5.95 -1.23
N GLU A 69 -11.07 5.69 -1.73
CA GLU A 69 -9.99 4.97 -1.06
C GLU A 69 -9.57 5.70 0.22
N ARG A 70 -9.43 7.03 0.13
CA ARG A 70 -9.14 7.92 1.26
C ARG A 70 -10.20 7.84 2.35
N ALA A 71 -11.45 8.06 1.98
CA ALA A 71 -12.55 8.07 2.93
C ALA A 71 -12.77 6.69 3.61
N ALA A 72 -12.51 5.59 2.91
CA ALA A 72 -12.78 4.25 3.42
C ALA A 72 -11.59 3.61 4.15
N VAL A 73 -10.36 3.91 3.73
CA VAL A 73 -9.15 3.19 4.19
C VAL A 73 -7.98 4.14 4.40
N LEU A 74 -7.52 4.87 3.38
CA LEU A 74 -6.19 5.47 3.39
C LEU A 74 -6.03 6.53 4.49
N ASP A 75 -7.02 7.39 4.72
CA ASP A 75 -6.88 8.47 5.72
C ASP A 75 -6.86 7.94 7.17
N THR A 76 -7.27 6.69 7.41
CA THR A 76 -7.13 6.03 8.72
C THR A 76 -5.69 5.59 8.99
N TYR A 77 -4.97 5.13 7.96
CA TYR A 77 -3.64 4.51 8.12
C TYR A 77 -2.48 5.39 7.67
N PHE A 78 -2.77 6.41 6.86
CA PHE A 78 -1.78 7.24 6.22
C PHE A 78 -2.06 8.74 6.40
N THR A 79 -0.98 9.51 6.36
CA THR A 79 -0.95 10.98 6.36
C THR A 79 0.00 11.45 5.27
N SER A 80 0.03 12.76 5.01
CA SER A 80 0.93 13.37 4.02
C SER A 80 0.90 12.66 2.67
N LEU A 81 -0.31 12.29 2.22
CA LEU A 81 -0.49 11.54 0.98
C LEU A 81 -0.35 12.48 -0.21
N GLU A 82 0.65 12.19 -1.05
CA GLU A 82 0.97 12.86 -2.29
C GLU A 82 0.70 11.93 -3.47
N VAL A 83 0.29 12.50 -4.60
CA VAL A 83 0.03 11.74 -5.83
C VAL A 83 0.78 12.36 -7.02
N LYS A 84 1.41 11.51 -7.82
CA LYS A 84 2.02 11.86 -9.10
C LYS A 84 1.36 11.03 -10.20
N ARG A 85 0.75 11.69 -11.20
CA ARG A 85 0.14 10.95 -12.33
C ARG A 85 1.22 10.22 -13.13
N VAL A 86 0.97 8.94 -13.44
CA VAL A 86 1.84 8.07 -14.24
C VAL A 86 1.01 7.32 -15.29
N LYS A 87 1.65 6.66 -16.26
CA LYS A 87 0.96 5.63 -17.04
C LYS A 87 0.91 4.33 -16.24
N GLU A 88 -0.01 3.46 -16.61
CA GLU A 88 -0.13 2.10 -16.05
C GLU A 88 1.24 1.39 -16.06
N GLY A 89 1.64 0.91 -14.88
CA GLY A 89 2.88 0.18 -14.64
C GLY A 89 4.16 1.02 -14.63
N GLU A 90 4.13 2.30 -15.02
CA GLU A 90 5.32 3.16 -14.94
C GLU A 90 5.70 3.46 -13.47
N GLY A 91 4.71 3.61 -12.59
CA GLY A 91 4.97 3.77 -11.16
C GLY A 91 5.56 2.51 -10.54
N TRP A 92 5.05 1.34 -10.91
CA TRP A 92 5.65 0.06 -10.48
C TRP A 92 7.09 -0.12 -10.94
N LYS A 93 7.41 0.24 -12.18
CA LYS A 93 8.79 0.22 -12.71
C LYS A 93 9.70 1.17 -11.93
N GLU A 94 9.22 2.36 -11.58
CA GLU A 94 10.00 3.35 -10.82
C GLU A 94 10.42 2.85 -9.45
N ILE A 95 9.56 2.07 -8.77
CA ILE A 95 9.80 1.58 -7.40
C ILE A 95 10.22 0.11 -7.33
N GLU A 96 10.55 -0.53 -8.46
CA GLU A 96 10.75 -1.98 -8.51
C GLU A 96 11.93 -2.46 -7.63
N SER A 97 12.97 -1.63 -7.54
CA SER A 97 14.19 -1.89 -6.77
C SER A 97 14.05 -1.59 -5.28
N LEU A 98 12.98 -0.90 -4.87
CA LEU A 98 12.75 -0.52 -3.48
C LEU A 98 12.33 -1.73 -2.63
N GLN A 99 12.69 -1.69 -1.34
CA GLN A 99 12.30 -2.73 -0.40
C GLN A 99 10.77 -2.74 -0.21
N LYS A 100 10.16 -3.93 -0.11
CA LYS A 100 8.75 -4.05 0.26
C LYS A 100 8.48 -3.50 1.67
N LEU A 101 7.32 -2.87 1.83
CA LEU A 101 6.78 -2.45 3.13
C LEU A 101 6.60 -3.65 4.06
N TRP A 102 5.97 -4.70 3.54
CA TRP A 102 5.75 -5.94 4.28
C TRP A 102 6.97 -6.84 4.10
N LYS A 103 7.66 -7.13 5.20
CA LYS A 103 8.65 -8.21 5.21
C LYS A 103 7.91 -9.52 5.04
N SER A 104 8.33 -10.35 4.08
CA SER A 104 7.91 -11.75 4.04
C SER A 104 8.28 -12.37 5.39
N HIS A 105 7.31 -12.92 6.13
CA HIS A 105 7.62 -13.77 7.27
C HIS A 105 8.39 -14.98 6.74
N SER A 106 9.72 -14.92 6.73
CA SER A 106 10.53 -16.13 6.69
C SER A 106 10.33 -16.81 8.04
N SER A 107 9.53 -17.87 8.05
CA SER A 107 9.37 -18.77 9.17
C SER A 107 10.76 -19.33 9.54
N ILE A 108 11.45 -18.73 10.51
CA ILE A 108 12.56 -19.41 11.17
C ILE A 108 11.89 -20.41 12.12
N GLY A 109 11.59 -21.59 11.59
CA GLY A 109 11.19 -22.74 12.38
C GLY A 109 12.33 -23.13 13.31
N GLY A 110 12.17 -22.84 14.59
CA GLY A 110 13.06 -23.30 15.63
C GLY A 110 13.14 -24.81 15.66
N GLN A 111 14.35 -25.34 15.58
CA GLN A 111 14.68 -26.65 16.11
C GLN A 111 15.48 -26.41 17.39
N HIS A 112 14.77 -26.32 18.50
CA HIS A 112 15.29 -26.67 19.81
C HIS A 112 14.37 -27.78 20.32
N ALA A 113 14.78 -29.01 20.09
CA ALA A 113 14.29 -30.16 20.83
C ALA A 113 15.49 -30.70 21.60
N ILE A 114 15.36 -30.61 22.92
CA ILE A 114 16.14 -31.25 23.99
C ILE A 114 16.38 -32.73 23.74
#